data_AF-A0A9E8ZGC9-F1
#
_entry.id   AF-A0A9E8ZGC9-F1
#
_cell.length_a   1.000
_cell.length_b   1.000
_cell.length_c   1.000
_cell.angle_alpha   90.00
_cell.angle_beta   90.00
_cell.angle_gamma   90.00
#
_symmetry.space_group_name_H-M   'P 1'
#
loop_
_entity.id
_entity.type
_entity.pdbx_description
1 polymer ?
#
loop_
_entity_poly.entity_id
_entity_poly.type
_entity_poly.pdbx_seq_one_letter_code
_entity_poly.pdbx_strand_id
1 'polypeptide(L)'
;MTVLKHEEGQSLQVLSDRVCIKLKSAQSLNSMTVVTVDVPPNSFVPPHTHTKEEESYYMLEGSMIMYLDGGELTIEPGDFVHVPAGTPHGYKNNSDQVVKFLAWAVGGKIDEFFIEMSEKIRELPNHLAKMPEILEKHGIQAVEPSGT
;
A
#
# COMPACT_ATOMS: atom_id res chain seq x y z
N MET A 1 -3.69 21.37 11.93
CA MET A 1 -4.33 21.52 10.60
C MET A 1 -3.24 21.40 9.57
N THR A 2 -3.45 20.58 8.53
CA THR A 2 -2.49 20.34 7.45
C THR A 2 -3.16 20.62 6.12
N VAL A 3 -2.48 21.36 5.24
CA VAL A 3 -2.93 21.61 3.86
C VAL A 3 -1.75 21.30 2.96
N LEU A 4 -1.95 20.38 2.01
CA LEU A 4 -0.95 20.00 1.02
C LEU A 4 -1.50 20.25 -0.38
N LYS A 5 -0.68 20.82 -1.25
CA LYS A 5 -0.91 20.86 -2.69
C LYS A 5 -0.64 19.49 -3.31
N HIS A 6 -1.07 19.31 -4.56
CA HIS A 6 -1.04 18.04 -5.27
C HIS A 6 0.30 17.28 -5.14
N GLU A 7 1.43 17.98 -5.36
CA GLU A 7 2.77 17.40 -5.32
C GLU A 7 3.42 17.41 -3.93
N GLU A 8 2.80 18.06 -2.94
CA GLU A 8 3.35 18.17 -1.59
C GLU A 8 3.07 16.90 -0.77
N GLY A 9 4.02 16.55 0.10
CA GLY A 9 4.02 15.30 0.86
C GLY A 9 5.41 14.66 0.84
N GLN A 10 5.59 13.59 1.59
CA GLN A 10 6.85 12.83 1.57
C GLN A 10 6.75 11.74 0.50
N SER A 11 7.46 11.93 -0.61
CA SER A 11 7.53 10.93 -1.69
C SER A 11 8.61 9.89 -1.40
N LEU A 12 8.25 8.62 -1.53
CA LEU A 12 9.08 7.44 -1.28
C LEU A 12 8.97 6.47 -2.46
N GLN A 13 10.06 5.79 -2.76
CA GLN A 13 10.03 4.61 -3.63
C GLN A 13 9.93 3.38 -2.74
N VAL A 14 8.83 2.64 -2.82
CA VAL A 14 8.59 1.42 -2.03
C VAL A 14 8.45 0.26 -3.01
N LEU A 15 9.53 -0.51 -3.17
CA LEU A 15 9.66 -1.50 -4.24
C LEU A 15 9.41 -0.82 -5.61
N SER A 16 8.42 -1.28 -6.39
CA SER A 16 8.01 -0.66 -7.66
C SER A 16 7.21 0.62 -7.46
N ASP A 17 6.50 0.75 -6.35
CA ASP A 17 5.45 1.74 -6.22
C ASP A 17 6.01 3.08 -5.73
N ARG A 18 5.46 4.17 -6.25
CA ARG A 18 5.76 5.51 -5.75
C ARG A 18 4.69 5.90 -4.75
N VAL A 19 5.06 5.93 -3.48
CA VAL A 19 4.17 6.28 -2.37
C VAL A 19 4.42 7.73 -1.97
N CYS A 20 3.38 8.57 -1.92
CA CYS A 20 3.46 9.93 -1.41
C CYS A 20 2.63 10.06 -0.13
N ILE A 21 3.30 10.15 1.01
CA ILE A 21 2.65 10.31 2.32
C ILE A 21 2.11 11.74 2.44
N LYS A 22 0.79 11.86 2.55
CA LYS A 22 0.04 13.10 2.75
C LYS A 22 -0.23 13.37 4.24
N LEU A 23 -0.41 12.32 5.04
CA LEU A 23 -0.53 12.41 6.50
C LEU A 23 0.20 11.22 7.12
N LYS A 24 1.08 11.49 8.09
CA LYS A 24 1.74 10.46 8.89
C LYS A 24 0.86 10.05 10.06
N SER A 25 0.97 8.80 10.49
CA SER A 25 0.25 8.27 11.65
C SER A 25 0.48 9.13 12.91
N ALA A 26 1.71 9.60 13.13
CA ALA A 26 2.07 10.46 14.26
C ALA A 26 1.36 11.84 14.28
N GLN A 27 0.74 12.25 13.17
CA GLN A 27 0.00 13.51 13.05
C GLN A 27 -1.51 13.34 13.29
N SER A 28 -1.98 12.11 13.51
CA SER A 28 -3.38 11.77 13.70
C SER A 28 -3.62 11.16 15.08
N LEU A 29 -4.73 11.56 15.72
CA LEU A 29 -5.13 11.01 17.03
C LEU A 29 -5.31 9.48 16.98
N ASN A 30 -5.81 8.97 15.86
CA ASN A 30 -6.10 7.54 15.65
C ASN A 30 -5.04 6.84 14.80
N SER A 31 -3.85 7.42 14.70
CA SER A 31 -2.76 6.87 13.88
C SER A 31 -3.16 6.70 12.40
N MET A 32 -3.96 7.61 11.88
CA MET A 32 -4.31 7.61 10.46
C MET A 32 -3.11 8.01 9.60
N THR A 33 -2.77 7.16 8.64
CA THR A 33 -1.86 7.48 7.54
C THR A 33 -2.68 7.68 6.27
N VAL A 34 -2.32 8.68 5.47
CA VAL A 34 -2.94 8.95 4.15
C VAL A 34 -1.86 9.03 3.10
N VAL A 35 -2.01 8.29 2.00
CA VAL A 35 -1.04 8.23 0.90
C VAL A 35 -1.73 8.36 -0.44
N THR A 36 -1.06 8.96 -1.42
CA THR A 36 -1.34 8.66 -2.83
C THR A 36 -0.29 7.67 -3.32
N VAL A 37 -0.69 6.71 -4.16
CA VAL A 37 0.19 5.69 -4.70
C VAL A 37 0.09 5.67 -6.21
N ASP A 38 1.24 5.73 -6.88
CA ASP A 38 1.36 5.46 -8.30
C ASP A 38 1.94 4.04 -8.47
N VAL A 39 1.16 3.16 -9.09
CA VAL A 39 1.50 1.76 -9.35
C VAL A 39 1.97 1.64 -10.80
N PRO A 40 3.27 1.33 -11.06
CA PRO A 40 3.78 1.22 -12.42
C PRO A 40 3.12 0.13 -13.26
N PRO A 41 3.21 0.20 -14.59
CA PRO A 41 2.81 -0.88 -15.48
C PRO A 41 3.43 -2.23 -15.08
N ASN A 42 2.65 -3.30 -15.15
CA ASN A 42 3.08 -4.68 -14.89
C ASN A 42 3.69 -4.91 -13.49
N SER A 43 3.30 -4.10 -12.50
CA SER A 43 3.73 -4.27 -11.10
C SER A 43 2.60 -4.83 -10.24
N PHE A 44 2.98 -5.39 -9.07
CA PHE A 44 2.03 -5.99 -8.15
C PHE A 44 2.53 -5.93 -6.71
N VAL A 45 1.59 -5.93 -5.77
CA VAL A 45 1.82 -6.20 -4.35
C VAL A 45 1.14 -7.54 -4.01
N PRO A 46 1.91 -8.53 -3.53
CA PRO A 46 1.36 -9.84 -3.21
C PRO A 46 0.33 -9.77 -2.08
N PRO A 47 -0.57 -10.76 -1.99
CA PRO A 47 -1.51 -10.86 -0.88
C PRO A 47 -0.81 -10.79 0.48
N HIS A 48 -1.32 -9.95 1.35
CA HIS A 48 -0.82 -9.75 2.71
C HIS A 48 -1.95 -9.30 3.64
N THR A 49 -1.69 -9.29 4.94
CA THR A 49 -2.57 -8.72 5.95
C THR A 49 -1.84 -7.67 6.77
N HIS A 50 -2.60 -6.71 7.30
CA HIS A 50 -2.14 -5.76 8.31
C HIS A 50 -2.74 -6.22 9.64
N THR A 51 -1.92 -6.47 10.64
CA THR A 51 -2.39 -6.96 11.95
C THR A 51 -2.95 -5.86 12.84
N LYS A 52 -2.72 -4.58 12.50
CA LYS A 52 -3.13 -3.42 13.31
C LYS A 52 -4.05 -2.49 12.55
N GLU A 53 -3.77 -2.27 11.27
CA GLU A 53 -4.46 -1.28 10.45
C GLU A 53 -5.65 -1.89 9.69
N GLU A 54 -6.78 -1.16 9.68
CA GLU A 54 -7.71 -1.23 8.55
C GLU A 54 -7.21 -0.31 7.43
N GLU A 55 -7.48 -0.65 6.17
CA GLU A 55 -7.05 0.13 5.02
C GLU A 55 -8.21 0.37 4.06
N SER A 56 -8.26 1.56 3.47
CA SER A 56 -9.23 1.86 2.43
C SER A 56 -8.57 2.53 1.24
N TYR A 57 -9.14 2.28 0.06
CA TYR A 57 -8.65 2.71 -1.23
C TYR A 57 -9.75 3.48 -1.95
N TYR A 58 -9.36 4.55 -2.64
CA TYR A 58 -10.21 5.28 -3.56
C TYR A 58 -9.46 5.47 -4.88
N MET A 59 -10.02 4.91 -5.94
CA MET A 59 -9.36 4.81 -7.23
C MET A 59 -9.45 6.14 -8.00
N LEU A 60 -8.32 6.66 -8.49
CA LEU A 60 -8.24 8.00 -9.10
C LEU A 60 -8.06 7.94 -10.62
N GLU A 61 -7.08 7.17 -11.10
CA GLU A 61 -6.73 7.08 -12.52
C GLU A 61 -6.28 5.66 -12.90
N GLY A 62 -6.73 5.15 -14.06
CA GLY A 62 -6.45 3.78 -14.48
C GLY A 62 -7.34 2.75 -13.80
N SER A 63 -7.06 1.46 -13.99
CA SER A 63 -7.75 0.35 -13.31
C SER A 63 -6.74 -0.70 -12.88
N MET A 64 -7.02 -1.38 -11.77
CA MET A 64 -6.18 -2.48 -11.27
C MET A 64 -7.03 -3.62 -10.74
N ILE A 65 -6.45 -4.81 -10.70
CA ILE A 65 -7.10 -5.96 -10.07
C ILE A 65 -6.66 -6.01 -8.62
N MET A 66 -7.60 -5.98 -7.69
CA MET A 66 -7.38 -6.22 -6.27
C MET A 66 -7.75 -7.66 -5.91
N TYR A 67 -6.88 -8.30 -5.13
CA TYR A 67 -7.19 -9.53 -4.42
C TYR A 67 -7.89 -9.15 -3.12
N LEU A 68 -9.11 -9.64 -2.91
CA LEU A 68 -9.94 -9.33 -1.75
C LEU A 68 -10.63 -10.62 -1.29
N ASP A 69 -10.34 -11.06 -0.07
CA ASP A 69 -11.00 -12.18 0.64
C ASP A 69 -11.37 -13.38 -0.25
N GLY A 70 -10.37 -13.96 -0.92
CA GLY A 70 -10.54 -15.18 -1.73
C GLY A 70 -10.97 -14.97 -3.18
N GLY A 71 -11.08 -13.72 -3.65
CA GLY A 71 -11.39 -13.40 -5.05
C GLY A 71 -10.56 -12.26 -5.64
N GLU A 72 -10.68 -12.08 -6.95
CA GLU A 72 -10.12 -10.93 -7.69
C GLU A 72 -11.26 -10.03 -8.17
N LEU A 73 -11.10 -8.71 -7.99
CA LEU A 73 -12.01 -7.69 -8.50
C LEU A 73 -11.24 -6.61 -9.24
N THR A 74 -11.76 -6.19 -10.40
CA THR A 74 -11.26 -4.99 -11.09
C THR A 74 -11.82 -3.77 -10.39
N ILE A 75 -10.94 -2.84 -10.03
CA ILE A 75 -11.27 -1.56 -9.39
C ILE A 75 -11.03 -0.45 -10.41
N GLU A 76 -12.05 0.36 -10.66
CA GLU A 76 -12.08 1.43 -11.66
C GLU A 76 -12.13 2.82 -10.99
N PRO A 77 -11.82 3.93 -11.70
CA PRO A 77 -11.84 5.26 -11.12
C PRO A 77 -13.20 5.61 -10.50
N GLY A 78 -13.17 6.08 -9.25
CA GLY A 78 -14.37 6.36 -8.46
C GLY A 78 -14.83 5.20 -7.57
N ASP A 79 -14.30 3.99 -7.76
CA ASP A 79 -14.56 2.88 -6.86
C ASP A 79 -13.87 3.06 -5.51
N PHE A 80 -14.52 2.53 -4.48
CA PHE A 80 -14.06 2.54 -3.11
C PHE A 80 -13.93 1.10 -2.60
N VAL A 81 -12.81 0.81 -1.95
CA VAL A 81 -12.56 -0.48 -1.29
C VAL A 81 -12.21 -0.22 0.17
N HIS A 82 -12.82 -0.97 1.07
CA HIS A 82 -12.46 -0.98 2.48
C HIS A 82 -12.05 -2.40 2.89
N VAL A 83 -10.90 -2.51 3.55
CA VAL A 83 -10.31 -3.76 3.99
C VAL A 83 -10.15 -3.70 5.51
N PRO A 84 -10.93 -4.49 6.26
CA PRO A 84 -10.76 -4.60 7.71
C PRO A 84 -9.40 -5.19 8.08
N ALA A 85 -8.88 -4.81 9.26
CA ALA A 85 -7.64 -5.38 9.79
C ALA A 85 -7.67 -6.91 9.81
N GLY A 86 -6.55 -7.54 9.47
CA GLY A 86 -6.42 -8.99 9.36
C GLY A 86 -7.01 -9.61 8.08
N THR A 87 -7.63 -8.82 7.19
CA THR A 87 -8.21 -9.34 5.94
C THR A 87 -7.13 -9.41 4.85
N PRO A 88 -6.91 -10.57 4.19
CA PRO A 88 -5.97 -10.69 3.10
C PRO A 88 -6.33 -9.81 1.92
N HIS A 89 -5.36 -9.02 1.44
CA HIS A 89 -5.52 -8.17 0.27
C HIS A 89 -4.19 -7.97 -0.47
N GLY A 90 -4.29 -7.61 -1.74
CA GLY A 90 -3.16 -7.28 -2.61
C GLY A 90 -3.65 -6.69 -3.92
N TYR A 91 -2.76 -6.29 -4.82
CA TYR A 91 -3.17 -5.75 -6.12
C TYR A 91 -2.15 -6.02 -7.22
N LYS A 92 -2.62 -5.98 -8.47
CA LYS A 92 -1.79 -6.03 -9.67
C LYS A 92 -2.26 -5.00 -10.71
N ASN A 93 -1.30 -4.27 -11.27
CA ASN A 93 -1.50 -3.45 -12.45
C ASN A 93 -1.06 -4.23 -13.70
N ASN A 94 -2.01 -4.84 -14.40
CA ASN A 94 -1.76 -5.59 -15.63
C ASN A 94 -1.84 -4.72 -16.91
N SER A 95 -1.83 -3.40 -16.77
CA SER A 95 -1.88 -2.47 -17.89
C SER A 95 -0.48 -1.98 -18.30
N ASP A 96 -0.42 -1.26 -19.41
CA ASP A 96 0.77 -0.54 -19.88
C ASP A 96 0.85 0.91 -19.37
N GLN A 97 -0.10 1.34 -18.52
CA GLN A 97 -0.19 2.67 -17.94
C GLN A 97 0.04 2.66 -16.42
N VAL A 98 0.38 3.82 -15.87
CA VAL A 98 0.41 4.02 -14.42
C VAL A 98 -1.01 4.08 -13.88
N VAL A 99 -1.25 3.37 -12.78
CA VAL A 99 -2.50 3.39 -12.01
C VAL A 99 -2.30 4.25 -10.77
N LYS A 100 -3.28 5.10 -10.42
CA LYS A 100 -3.21 5.97 -9.24
C LYS A 100 -4.40 5.79 -8.31
N PHE A 101 -4.13 5.67 -7.02
CA PHE A 101 -5.17 5.66 -5.99
C PHE A 101 -4.77 6.50 -4.76
N LEU A 102 -5.79 6.93 -4.02
CA LEU A 102 -5.64 7.43 -2.65
C LEU A 102 -5.89 6.24 -1.71
N ALA A 103 -5.03 6.06 -0.71
CA ALA A 103 -5.29 5.11 0.36
C ALA A 103 -5.14 5.77 1.73
N TRP A 104 -5.87 5.25 2.70
CA TRP A 104 -5.67 5.59 4.10
C TRP A 104 -5.79 4.36 4.98
N ALA A 105 -4.94 4.32 5.99
CA ALA A 105 -4.88 3.25 6.96
C ALA A 105 -5.05 3.83 8.38
N VAL A 106 -5.78 3.14 9.25
CA VAL A 106 -6.11 3.60 10.61
C VAL A 106 -5.85 2.49 11.62
N GLY A 107 -5.30 2.83 12.79
CA GLY A 107 -5.05 1.88 13.88
C GLY A 107 -3.59 1.50 14.11
N GLY A 108 -2.68 1.93 13.22
CA GLY A 108 -1.26 1.65 13.34
C GLY A 108 -0.38 2.59 12.51
N LYS A 109 0.82 2.15 12.13
CA LYS A 109 1.90 3.03 11.65
C LYS A 109 2.51 2.58 10.33
N ILE A 110 1.64 2.30 9.36
CA ILE A 110 2.08 1.86 8.02
C ILE A 110 3.03 2.85 7.32
N ASP A 111 3.01 4.14 7.69
CA ASP A 111 4.00 5.11 7.19
C ASP A 111 5.43 4.82 7.64
N GLU A 112 5.63 4.32 8.88
CA GLU A 112 6.95 3.90 9.35
C GLU A 112 7.44 2.67 8.55
N PHE A 113 6.54 1.77 8.13
CA PHE A 113 6.85 0.67 7.22
C PHE A 113 7.30 1.18 5.85
N PHE A 114 6.54 2.10 5.23
CA PHE A 114 6.91 2.66 3.92
C PHE A 114 8.28 3.35 3.95
N ILE A 115 8.56 4.12 5.01
CA ILE A 115 9.85 4.80 5.19
C ILE A 115 10.96 3.76 5.28
N GLU A 116 10.83 2.77 6.16
CA GLU A 116 11.87 1.76 6.38
C GLU A 116 12.12 0.90 5.14
N MET A 117 11.07 0.50 4.42
CA MET A 117 11.19 -0.20 3.13
C MET A 117 11.96 0.64 2.11
N SER A 118 11.64 1.92 1.97
CA SER A 118 12.32 2.82 1.02
C SER A 118 13.81 3.06 1.35
N GLU A 119 14.17 2.98 2.64
CA GLU A 119 15.54 3.17 3.09
C GLU A 119 16.38 1.89 2.99
N LYS A 120 15.80 0.74 3.35
CA LYS A 120 16.54 -0.52 3.51
C LYS A 120 16.45 -1.44 2.30
N ILE A 121 15.41 -1.32 1.47
CA ILE A 121 15.15 -2.20 0.31
C ILE A 121 15.24 -1.39 -1.00
N ARG A 122 16.47 -1.01 -1.36
CA ARG A 122 16.74 -0.17 -2.55
C ARG A 122 17.16 -0.94 -3.81
N GLU A 123 17.50 -2.22 -3.65
CA GLU A 123 18.07 -3.02 -4.72
C GLU A 123 17.67 -4.48 -4.50
N LEU A 124 16.98 -5.05 -5.48
CA LEU A 124 16.65 -6.47 -5.50
C LEU A 124 17.55 -7.20 -6.50
N PRO A 125 17.98 -8.43 -6.20
CA PRO A 125 17.61 -9.23 -5.03
C PRO A 125 18.45 -8.95 -3.76
N ASN A 126 19.46 -8.09 -3.84
CA ASN A 126 20.48 -7.88 -2.78
C ASN A 126 19.91 -7.58 -1.39
N HIS A 127 18.75 -6.90 -1.32
CA HIS A 127 18.12 -6.54 -0.05
C HIS A 127 16.93 -7.41 0.35
N LEU A 128 16.59 -8.43 -0.44
CA LEU A 128 15.42 -9.29 -0.20
C LEU A 128 15.46 -9.95 1.20
N ALA A 129 16.64 -10.37 1.66
CA ALA A 129 16.82 -11.01 2.97
C ALA A 129 16.45 -10.13 4.18
N LYS A 130 16.35 -8.80 4.00
CA LYS A 130 15.94 -7.86 5.05
C LYS A 130 14.43 -7.74 5.19
N MET A 131 13.66 -8.13 4.16
CA MET A 131 12.21 -7.91 4.12
C MET A 131 11.44 -8.63 5.24
N PRO A 132 11.72 -9.90 5.60
CA PRO A 132 10.94 -10.60 6.62
C PRO A 132 10.95 -9.89 7.98
N GLU A 133 12.11 -9.40 8.42
CA GLU A 133 12.23 -8.65 9.69
C GLU A 133 11.43 -7.34 9.66
N ILE A 134 11.45 -6.63 8.53
CA ILE A 134 10.69 -5.37 8.37
C ILE A 134 9.18 -5.66 8.39
N LEU A 135 8.73 -6.69 7.66
CA LEU A 135 7.32 -7.10 7.62
C LEU A 135 6.82 -7.45 9.03
N GLU A 136 7.54 -8.32 9.74
CA GLU A 136 7.19 -8.75 11.10
C GLU A 136 7.11 -7.55 12.07
N LYS A 137 8.13 -6.69 12.06
CA LYS A 137 8.20 -5.49 12.91
C LYS A 137 6.96 -4.60 12.75
N HIS A 138 6.51 -4.43 11.51
CA HIS A 138 5.38 -3.56 11.20
C HIS A 138 4.02 -4.28 11.25
N GLY A 139 4.01 -5.60 11.50
CA GLY A 139 2.79 -6.38 11.61
C GLY A 139 2.14 -6.65 10.26
N ILE A 140 2.96 -6.74 9.20
CA ILE A 140 2.56 -7.15 7.86
C ILE A 140 2.86 -8.63 7.69
N GLN A 141 1.86 -9.42 7.32
CA GLN A 141 2.02 -10.86 7.12
C GLN A 141 1.74 -11.20 5.66
N ALA A 142 2.72 -11.78 4.99
CA ALA A 142 2.51 -12.33 3.64
C ALA A 142 1.49 -13.48 3.72
N VAL A 143 0.61 -13.54 2.72
CA VAL A 143 -0.37 -14.61 2.56
C VAL A 143 -0.04 -15.33 1.27
N GLU A 144 0.07 -16.66 1.34
CA GLU A 144 0.12 -17.49 0.13
C GLU A 144 -1.21 -17.30 -0.62
N PRO A 145 -1.21 -17.01 -1.93
CA PRO A 145 -2.44 -17.05 -2.70
C PRO A 145 -3.07 -18.42 -2.49
N SER A 146 -4.29 -18.48 -1.95
CA SER A 146 -5.01 -19.74 -1.80
C SER A 146 -5.05 -20.40 -3.18
N GLY A 147 -4.41 -21.57 -3.29
CA GLY A 147 -4.25 -22.27 -4.56
C GLY A 147 -5.57 -22.42 -5.30
N THR A 148 -5.54 -22.13 -6.59
CA THR A 148 -6.59 -22.52 -7.55
C THR A 148 -6.63 -24.02 -7.73
#